data_AF-A0A4V2FDN1-F1
#
_entry.id   AF-A0A4V2FDN1-F1
#
_cell.length_a   1.000
_cell.length_b   1.000
_cell.length_c   1.000
_cell.angle_alpha   90.00
_cell.angle_beta   90.00
_cell.angle_gamma   90.00
#
_symmetry.space_group_name_H-M   'P 1'
#
loop_
_entity.id
_entity.type
_entity.pdbx_description
1 polymer ?
#
loop_
_entity_poly.entity_id
_entity_poly.type
_entity_poly.pdbx_seq_one_letter_code
_entity_poly.pdbx_strand_id
1 'polypeptide(L)'
;MVNKGDAVSFKCRGCAAENVVPVVDLGPQPCADYFPPVDTPGPDPRWPLELWLCRACTLVQLGPVEAQLPEEPLAVESATSIAHAEKSVKELLTEYPELHNSVVFEFASHHGGSWLEHLYAAGSRLAGEGEKADLVIDVHGIVHEPQYGEMLKLRADRLAPGGLLVMEFHHLLPLFVGNQFDTIRHGHWAYVSLRALRNLAAVHGLAVESVQQVDMFGGSLMVMLRHAADAKPDASVDVVLEDEDAAGIADEVQLGSLQEAASHAAGALHDALTRHKAAGRTVLGYGAPSKAPVLLDLSKVTTDLLPFTVDLAPGKHGRRVPGGCMVPIRPIEDLKAARPDIVLVLTWDIADEIIAQLEADGGWGATYLVPLPEPHEL
;
A
#
# COMPACT_ATOMS: atom_id res chain seq x y z
N MET A 1 -2.08 -12.89 -26.05
CA MET A 1 -2.41 -11.76 -26.94
C MET A 1 -3.86 -11.43 -26.72
N VAL A 2 -4.16 -10.36 -25.96
CA VAL A 2 -5.53 -9.86 -25.82
C VAL A 2 -5.81 -9.01 -27.06
N ASN A 3 -6.89 -9.31 -27.77
CA ASN A 3 -7.30 -8.59 -28.97
C ASN A 3 -7.59 -7.12 -28.62
N LYS A 4 -6.98 -6.19 -29.37
CA LYS A 4 -7.14 -4.73 -29.29
C LYS A 4 -8.53 -4.21 -29.72
N GLY A 5 -9.58 -5.03 -29.67
CA GLY A 5 -10.84 -4.78 -30.38
C GLY A 5 -12.14 -4.96 -29.60
N ASP A 6 -12.13 -5.62 -28.44
CA ASP A 6 -13.31 -5.68 -27.59
C ASP A 6 -13.16 -4.59 -26.53
N ALA A 7 -13.94 -3.52 -26.67
CA ALA A 7 -14.03 -2.49 -25.64
C ALA A 7 -14.50 -3.17 -24.36
N VAL A 8 -13.58 -3.41 -23.43
CA VAL A 8 -13.94 -3.93 -22.12
C VAL A 8 -14.86 -2.90 -21.49
N SER A 9 -16.13 -3.26 -21.28
CA SER A 9 -17.05 -2.45 -20.51
C SER A 9 -16.51 -2.41 -19.08
N PHE A 10 -15.84 -1.32 -18.76
CA PHE A 10 -15.20 -1.12 -17.48
C PHE A 10 -16.01 -0.09 -16.70
N LYS A 11 -16.66 -0.55 -15.63
CA LYS A 11 -17.43 0.30 -14.72
C LYS A 11 -16.59 0.59 -13.49
N CYS A 12 -16.73 1.78 -12.94
CA CYS A 12 -16.08 2.13 -11.69
C CYS A 12 -16.49 1.17 -10.57
N ARG A 13 -15.53 0.58 -9.86
CA ARG A 13 -15.73 -0.31 -8.72
C ARG A 13 -16.41 0.37 -7.52
N GLY A 14 -16.30 1.69 -7.43
CA GLY A 14 -16.95 2.48 -6.38
C GLY A 14 -18.41 2.82 -6.68
N CYS A 15 -18.67 3.49 -7.81
CA CYS A 15 -20.01 4.04 -8.10
C CYS A 15 -20.72 3.42 -9.32
N ALA A 16 -20.15 2.39 -9.94
CA ALA A 16 -20.66 1.73 -11.15
C ALA A 16 -20.84 2.62 -12.40
N ALA A 17 -20.37 3.88 -12.36
CA ALA A 17 -20.38 4.77 -13.52
C ALA A 17 -19.47 4.24 -14.64
N GLU A 18 -19.88 4.48 -15.88
CA GLU A 18 -19.13 4.08 -17.10
C GLU A 18 -18.08 5.13 -17.52
N ASN A 19 -18.05 6.29 -16.86
CA ASN A 19 -17.10 7.37 -17.16
C ASN A 19 -15.79 7.18 -16.38
N VAL A 20 -15.05 6.14 -16.76
CA VAL A 20 -13.74 5.78 -16.21
C VAL A 20 -12.71 5.87 -17.33
N VAL A 21 -11.56 6.50 -17.05
CA VAL A 21 -10.52 6.78 -18.04
C VAL A 21 -9.16 6.29 -17.57
N PRO A 22 -8.31 5.75 -18.45
CA PRO A 22 -6.95 5.36 -18.08
C PRO A 22 -6.12 6.61 -17.80
N VAL A 23 -5.28 6.57 -16.77
CA VAL A 23 -4.40 7.67 -16.37
C VAL A 23 -2.94 7.25 -16.29
N VAL A 24 -2.63 6.03 -15.84
CA VAL A 24 -1.27 5.51 -15.74
C VAL A 24 -1.22 4.11 -16.33
N ASP A 25 -0.23 3.82 -17.17
CA ASP A 25 0.08 2.48 -17.69
C ASP A 25 1.55 2.14 -17.40
N LEU A 26 1.76 1.20 -16.48
CA LEU A 26 3.09 0.66 -16.12
C LEU A 26 3.46 -0.57 -16.95
N GLY A 27 2.67 -0.90 -17.97
CA GLY A 27 2.85 -2.06 -18.84
C GLY A 27 2.60 -3.40 -18.17
N PRO A 28 3.02 -4.51 -18.80
CA PRO A 28 2.83 -5.85 -18.25
C PRO A 28 3.78 -6.13 -17.07
N GLN A 29 3.22 -6.22 -15.86
CA GLN A 29 3.96 -6.48 -14.62
C GLN A 29 3.72 -7.90 -14.10
N PRO A 30 4.69 -8.51 -13.39
CA PRO A 30 4.48 -9.75 -12.67
C PRO A 30 3.53 -9.56 -11.48
N CYS A 31 2.95 -10.65 -10.97
CA CYS A 31 2.17 -10.60 -9.73
C CYS A 31 3.06 -10.23 -8.54
N ALA A 32 2.59 -9.33 -7.68
CA ALA A 32 3.35 -8.75 -6.58
C ALA A 32 3.60 -9.71 -5.40
N ASP A 33 2.67 -10.62 -5.13
CA ASP A 33 2.70 -11.49 -3.95
C ASP A 33 2.95 -12.97 -4.28
N TYR A 34 3.22 -13.29 -5.54
CA TYR A 34 3.63 -14.64 -5.93
C TYR A 34 5.15 -14.76 -5.91
N PHE A 35 5.73 -15.19 -4.78
CA PHE A 35 7.16 -15.44 -4.65
C PHE A 35 7.49 -16.91 -5.00
N PRO A 36 7.92 -17.23 -6.24
CA PRO A 36 8.20 -18.61 -6.61
C PRO A 36 9.49 -19.14 -5.95
N PRO A 37 9.62 -20.47 -5.77
CA PRO A 37 10.89 -21.10 -5.42
C PRO A 37 12.03 -20.62 -6.34
N VAL A 38 13.24 -20.47 -5.78
CA VAL A 38 14.39 -19.87 -6.49
C VAL A 38 14.78 -20.61 -7.78
N ASP A 39 14.52 -21.90 -7.86
CA ASP A 39 14.82 -22.77 -9.01
C ASP A 39 13.70 -22.79 -10.06
N THR A 40 12.56 -22.12 -9.80
CA THR A 40 11.45 -22.03 -10.75
C THR A 40 11.87 -21.19 -11.97
N PRO A 41 11.88 -21.76 -13.19
CA PRO A 41 12.28 -21.04 -14.39
C PRO A 41 11.35 -19.86 -14.69
N GLY A 42 11.92 -18.75 -15.17
CA GLY A 42 11.15 -17.60 -15.67
C GLY A 42 10.98 -17.60 -17.20
N PRO A 43 10.41 -16.53 -17.77
CA PRO A 43 9.82 -15.40 -17.06
C PRO A 43 8.48 -15.77 -16.42
N ASP A 44 8.18 -15.14 -15.28
CA ASP A 44 6.86 -15.31 -14.65
C ASP A 44 5.74 -14.70 -15.53
N PRO A 45 4.50 -15.19 -15.39
CA PRO A 45 3.34 -14.58 -16.03
C PRO A 45 3.20 -13.08 -15.71
N ARG A 46 2.66 -12.33 -16.67
CA ARG A 46 2.52 -10.87 -16.60
C ARG A 46 1.13 -10.42 -17.03
N TRP A 47 0.65 -9.35 -16.40
CA TRP A 47 -0.63 -8.72 -16.71
C TRP A 47 -0.47 -7.20 -16.80
N PRO A 48 -1.30 -6.50 -17.60
CA PRO A 48 -1.33 -5.05 -17.59
C PRO A 48 -1.49 -4.52 -16.16
N LEU A 49 -0.72 -3.49 -15.82
CA LEU A 49 -0.83 -2.77 -14.57
C LEU A 49 -1.12 -1.31 -14.88
N GLU A 50 -2.41 -0.98 -14.83
CA GLU A 50 -2.94 0.32 -15.24
C GLU A 50 -3.77 0.92 -14.11
N LEU A 51 -3.66 2.23 -13.91
CA LEU A 51 -4.59 3.00 -13.10
C LEU A 51 -5.61 3.71 -13.97
N TRP A 52 -6.84 3.70 -13.50
CA TRP A 52 -8.00 4.32 -14.13
C TRP A 52 -8.69 5.25 -13.13
N LEU A 53 -9.02 6.45 -13.57
CA LEU A 53 -9.73 7.47 -12.79
C LEU A 53 -11.21 7.49 -13.16
N CYS A 54 -12.09 7.41 -12.16
CA CYS A 54 -13.51 7.64 -12.35
C CYS A 54 -13.84 9.14 -12.29
N ARG A 55 -14.32 9.71 -13.38
CA ARG A 55 -14.74 11.14 -13.41
C ARG A 55 -15.98 11.45 -12.58
N ALA A 56 -16.76 10.44 -12.19
CA ALA A 56 -17.99 10.62 -11.43
C ALA A 56 -17.73 10.70 -9.91
N CYS A 57 -16.92 9.78 -9.37
CA CYS A 57 -16.67 9.70 -7.92
C CYS A 57 -15.21 9.93 -7.53
N THR A 58 -14.35 10.29 -8.49
CA THR A 58 -12.89 10.54 -8.34
C THR A 58 -12.06 9.36 -7.82
N LEU A 59 -12.60 8.14 -7.83
CA LEU A 59 -11.86 6.95 -7.41
C LEU A 59 -10.82 6.57 -8.47
N VAL A 60 -9.57 6.43 -8.03
CA VAL A 60 -8.49 5.80 -8.80
C VAL A 60 -8.47 4.31 -8.47
N GLN A 61 -8.38 3.46 -9.49
CA GLN A 61 -8.52 2.02 -9.35
C GLN A 61 -7.71 1.26 -10.42
N LEU A 62 -7.43 -0.02 -10.18
CA LEU A 62 -6.83 -0.87 -11.20
C LEU A 62 -7.73 -1.01 -12.42
N GLY A 63 -7.11 -1.17 -13.57
CA GLY A 63 -7.79 -1.43 -14.84
C GLY A 63 -8.64 -2.71 -14.86
N PRO A 64 -9.25 -3.00 -16.02
CA PRO A 64 -10.17 -4.13 -16.19
C PRO A 64 -9.52 -5.51 -16.17
N VAL A 65 -8.20 -5.60 -16.39
CA VAL A 65 -7.52 -6.88 -16.53
C VAL A 65 -6.96 -7.34 -15.18
N GLU A 66 -7.49 -8.47 -14.70
CA GLU A 66 -7.11 -9.05 -13.42
C GLU A 66 -5.94 -10.04 -13.57
N ALA A 67 -5.02 -10.02 -12.61
CA ALA A 67 -4.02 -11.07 -12.49
C ALA A 67 -4.70 -12.37 -12.01
N GLN A 68 -4.32 -13.50 -12.61
CA GLN A 68 -4.95 -14.80 -12.35
C GLN A 68 -4.04 -15.71 -11.51
N LEU A 69 -3.54 -15.21 -10.39
CA LEU A 69 -2.75 -15.99 -9.45
C LEU A 69 -3.24 -15.79 -8.02
N PRO A 70 -3.24 -16.84 -7.18
CA PRO A 70 -3.50 -16.67 -5.77
C PRO A 70 -2.40 -15.82 -5.14
N GLU A 71 -2.79 -14.81 -4.37
CA GLU A 71 -1.89 -14.07 -3.49
C GLU A 71 -1.68 -14.89 -2.23
N GLU A 72 -0.43 -15.27 -1.94
CA GLU A 72 -0.05 -15.88 -0.68
C GLU A 72 0.79 -14.86 0.09
N PRO A 73 0.19 -14.08 1.01
CA PRO A 73 0.96 -13.14 1.81
C PRO A 73 1.92 -13.92 2.72
N LEU A 74 3.22 -13.80 2.44
CA LEU A 74 4.30 -14.41 3.21
C LEU A 74 5.00 -13.39 4.13
N ALA A 75 4.43 -12.20 4.30
CA ALA A 75 5.01 -11.13 5.10
C ALA A 75 4.91 -11.42 6.61
N VAL A 76 5.80 -10.80 7.37
CA VAL A 76 5.75 -10.74 8.84
C VAL A 76 5.45 -9.29 9.23
N GLU A 77 4.63 -9.09 10.26
CA GLU A 77 4.33 -7.76 10.79
C GLU A 77 5.58 -7.11 11.39
N SER A 78 5.81 -5.84 11.06
CA SER A 78 6.93 -5.07 11.60
C SER A 78 6.66 -4.59 13.03
N ALA A 79 7.72 -4.27 13.78
CA ALA A 79 7.57 -3.64 15.10
C ALA A 79 6.84 -2.29 14.99
N THR A 80 7.10 -1.53 13.92
CA THR A 80 6.40 -0.28 13.60
C THR A 80 4.89 -0.51 13.42
N SER A 81 4.46 -1.55 12.70
CA SER A 81 3.03 -1.87 12.50
C SER A 81 2.33 -2.22 13.82
N ILE A 82 2.97 -3.02 14.68
CA ILE A 82 2.41 -3.40 15.99
C ILE A 82 2.28 -2.17 16.89
N ALA A 83 3.33 -1.33 16.94
CA ALA A 83 3.31 -0.09 17.73
C ALA A 83 2.24 0.89 17.24
N HIS A 84 2.01 0.95 15.92
CA HIS A 84 0.97 1.77 15.32
C HIS A 84 -0.43 1.34 15.75
N ALA A 85 -0.74 0.04 15.75
CA ALA A 85 -2.04 -0.45 16.20
C ALA A 85 -2.31 -0.09 17.68
N GLU A 86 -1.35 -0.32 18.57
CA GLU A 86 -1.49 0.04 19.99
C GLU A 86 -1.69 1.55 20.19
N LYS A 87 -0.86 2.35 19.54
CA LYS A 87 -0.91 3.81 19.63
C LYS A 87 -2.24 4.34 19.10
N SER A 88 -2.68 3.87 17.94
CA SER A 88 -3.91 4.35 17.29
C SER A 88 -5.15 4.02 18.10
N VAL A 89 -5.26 2.81 18.66
CA VAL A 89 -6.39 2.47 19.55
C VAL A 89 -6.40 3.35 20.79
N LYS A 90 -5.24 3.62 21.39
CA LYS A 90 -5.14 4.49 22.58
C LYS A 90 -5.54 5.94 22.28
N GLU A 91 -5.08 6.49 21.16
CA GLU A 91 -5.43 7.84 20.71
C GLU A 91 -6.93 7.93 20.39
N LEU A 92 -7.45 6.95 19.64
CA LEU A 92 -8.88 6.85 19.32
C LEU A 92 -9.76 6.85 20.57
N LEU A 93 -9.46 6.03 21.57
CA LEU A 93 -10.25 5.97 22.81
C LEU A 93 -10.09 7.22 23.69
N THR A 94 -8.99 7.97 23.53
CA THR A 94 -8.80 9.25 24.21
C THR A 94 -9.67 10.33 23.58
N GLU A 95 -9.77 10.35 22.26
CA GLU A 95 -10.58 11.31 21.50
C GLU A 95 -12.07 11.00 21.57
N TYR A 96 -12.42 9.70 21.56
CA TYR A 96 -13.78 9.19 21.59
C TYR A 96 -14.02 8.35 22.85
N PRO A 97 -14.10 8.98 24.04
CA PRO A 97 -14.23 8.27 25.31
C PRO A 97 -15.53 7.46 25.43
N GLU A 98 -16.55 7.78 24.63
CA GLU A 98 -17.78 7.00 24.54
C GLU A 98 -17.59 5.60 23.94
N LEU A 99 -16.47 5.34 23.25
CA LEU A 99 -16.18 4.05 22.63
C LEU A 99 -15.53 3.04 23.58
N HIS A 100 -15.29 3.41 24.85
CA HIS A 100 -14.88 2.44 25.87
C HIS A 100 -15.98 1.41 26.16
N ASN A 101 -15.61 0.14 26.32
CA ASN A 101 -16.55 -0.97 26.55
C ASN A 101 -17.62 -1.13 25.44
N SER A 102 -17.26 -0.78 24.21
CA SER A 102 -18.15 -0.79 23.05
C SER A 102 -18.33 -2.17 22.42
N VAL A 103 -19.35 -2.30 21.58
CA VAL A 103 -19.47 -3.37 20.60
C VAL A 103 -18.62 -3.01 19.38
N VAL A 104 -17.64 -3.85 19.03
CA VAL A 104 -16.68 -3.58 17.96
C VAL A 104 -16.82 -4.58 16.81
N PHE A 105 -16.50 -4.17 15.59
CA PHE A 105 -16.35 -5.07 14.45
C PHE A 105 -15.14 -4.67 13.61
N GLU A 106 -14.29 -5.63 13.25
CA GLU A 106 -13.10 -5.40 12.43
C GLU A 106 -13.24 -6.12 11.08
N PHE A 107 -13.00 -5.39 9.99
CA PHE A 107 -12.73 -5.96 8.68
C PHE A 107 -11.24 -6.32 8.63
N ALA A 108 -10.95 -7.60 8.79
CA ALA A 108 -9.57 -8.08 8.83
C ALA A 108 -8.84 -7.83 7.50
N SER A 109 -7.56 -7.50 7.62
CA SER A 109 -6.63 -7.34 6.51
C SER A 109 -5.38 -8.17 6.77
N HIS A 110 -4.61 -8.45 5.72
CA HIS A 110 -3.26 -9.01 5.84
C HIS A 110 -2.21 -7.93 6.16
N HIS A 111 -2.62 -6.68 6.31
CA HIS A 111 -1.77 -5.53 6.59
C HIS A 111 -2.33 -4.73 7.78
N GLY A 112 -1.46 -4.08 8.55
CA GLY A 112 -1.84 -3.18 9.65
C GLY A 112 -2.11 -3.83 11.02
N GLY A 113 -2.14 -5.17 11.09
CA GLY A 113 -2.40 -5.91 12.32
C GLY A 113 -3.84 -5.78 12.82
N SER A 114 -4.25 -6.66 13.72
CA SER A 114 -5.58 -6.58 14.35
C SER A 114 -5.56 -5.61 15.53
N TRP A 115 -6.56 -4.72 15.58
CA TRP A 115 -6.76 -3.77 16.68
C TRP A 115 -7.60 -4.36 17.81
N LEU A 116 -8.18 -5.55 17.58
CA LEU A 116 -9.12 -6.20 18.51
C LEU A 116 -8.52 -6.48 19.89
N GLU A 117 -7.26 -6.93 19.96
CA GLU A 117 -6.62 -7.23 21.25
C GLU A 117 -6.53 -6.00 22.16
N HIS A 118 -6.19 -4.85 21.58
CA HIS A 118 -6.12 -3.57 22.29
C HIS A 118 -7.51 -3.07 22.71
N LEU A 119 -8.53 -3.28 21.87
CA LEU A 119 -9.91 -2.93 22.19
C LEU A 119 -10.52 -3.82 23.28
N TYR A 120 -10.21 -5.12 23.27
CA TYR A 120 -10.61 -6.02 24.36
C TYR A 120 -9.97 -5.63 25.68
N ALA A 121 -8.71 -5.20 25.68
CA ALA A 121 -8.05 -4.65 26.86
C ALA A 121 -8.75 -3.38 27.39
N ALA A 122 -9.41 -2.61 26.51
CA ALA A 122 -10.24 -1.46 26.86
C ALA A 122 -11.70 -1.81 27.24
N GLY A 123 -12.02 -3.10 27.36
CA GLY A 123 -13.32 -3.61 27.82
C GLY A 123 -14.34 -3.85 26.71
N SER A 124 -13.98 -3.64 25.44
CA SER A 124 -14.88 -3.87 24.31
C SER A 124 -15.12 -5.36 24.04
N ARG A 125 -16.15 -5.66 23.24
CA ARG A 125 -16.46 -7.03 22.78
C ARG A 125 -16.76 -7.05 21.28
N LEU A 126 -16.48 -8.16 20.62
CA LEU A 126 -16.84 -8.34 19.22
C LEU A 126 -18.35 -8.40 19.04
N ALA A 127 -18.84 -7.80 17.95
CA ALA A 127 -20.23 -7.87 17.52
C ALA A 127 -20.62 -9.31 17.16
N GLY A 128 -21.80 -9.74 17.61
CA GLY A 128 -22.40 -11.01 17.21
C GLY A 128 -22.87 -11.04 15.76
N GLU A 129 -23.40 -12.18 15.34
CA GLU A 129 -23.96 -12.35 13.99
C GLU A 129 -25.14 -11.38 13.77
N GLY A 130 -25.05 -10.56 12.72
CA GLY A 130 -26.06 -9.54 12.40
C GLY A 130 -26.12 -8.35 13.37
N GLU A 131 -25.34 -8.36 14.44
CA GLU A 131 -25.24 -7.22 15.36
C GLU A 131 -24.47 -6.08 14.71
N LYS A 132 -24.96 -4.85 14.89
CA LYS A 132 -24.27 -3.63 14.50
C LYS A 132 -23.31 -3.21 15.60
N ALA A 133 -22.17 -2.63 15.22
CA ALA A 133 -21.12 -2.23 16.14
C ALA A 133 -21.13 -0.71 16.38
N ASP A 134 -20.79 -0.31 17.61
CA ASP A 134 -20.56 1.09 17.97
C ASP A 134 -19.24 1.59 17.35
N LEU A 135 -18.28 0.70 17.16
CA LEU A 135 -17.01 0.97 16.46
C LEU A 135 -16.76 -0.09 15.37
N VAL A 136 -16.69 0.36 14.12
CA VAL A 136 -16.30 -0.47 12.98
C VAL A 136 -14.90 -0.05 12.53
N ILE A 137 -14.01 -1.01 12.32
CA ILE A 137 -12.62 -0.77 11.93
C ILE A 137 -12.32 -1.46 10.61
N ASP A 138 -11.65 -0.75 9.72
CA ASP A 138 -10.97 -1.28 8.54
C ASP A 138 -9.58 -0.66 8.48
N VAL A 139 -8.55 -1.49 8.55
CA VAL A 139 -7.16 -1.06 8.44
C VAL A 139 -6.55 -1.76 7.23
N HIS A 140 -6.35 -1.00 6.16
CA HIS A 140 -5.86 -1.42 4.85
C HIS A 140 -6.67 -2.54 4.17
N GLY A 141 -7.88 -2.88 4.64
CA GLY A 141 -8.69 -3.96 4.09
C GLY A 141 -9.42 -3.57 2.82
N ILE A 142 -10.09 -2.40 2.83
CA ILE A 142 -10.96 -1.95 1.71
C ILE A 142 -10.23 -1.88 0.35
N VAL A 143 -8.93 -1.63 0.32
CA VAL A 143 -8.16 -1.51 -0.93
C VAL A 143 -7.95 -2.84 -1.65
N HIS A 144 -8.11 -3.97 -0.94
CA HIS A 144 -8.07 -5.32 -1.51
C HIS A 144 -9.44 -5.80 -2.00
N GLU A 145 -10.47 -4.96 -1.92
CA GLU A 145 -11.82 -5.32 -2.34
C GLU A 145 -12.08 -4.95 -3.81
N PRO A 146 -12.33 -5.93 -4.70
CA PRO A 146 -12.61 -5.66 -6.11
C PRO A 146 -13.98 -4.97 -6.30
N GLN A 147 -14.88 -5.09 -5.33
CA GLN A 147 -16.20 -4.45 -5.32
C GLN A 147 -16.25 -3.31 -4.30
N TYR A 148 -15.33 -2.34 -4.45
CA TYR A 148 -15.10 -1.26 -3.49
C TYR A 148 -16.39 -0.61 -2.96
N GLY A 149 -17.33 -0.24 -3.84
CA GLY A 149 -18.59 0.39 -3.44
C GLY A 149 -19.49 -0.51 -2.59
N GLU A 150 -19.64 -1.78 -2.97
CA GLU A 150 -20.44 -2.75 -2.21
C GLU A 150 -19.81 -3.04 -0.84
N MET A 151 -18.47 -3.08 -0.79
CA MET A 151 -17.73 -3.31 0.44
C MET A 151 -17.72 -2.09 1.37
N LEU A 152 -17.69 -0.87 0.81
CA LEU A 152 -17.92 0.35 1.59
C LEU A 152 -19.34 0.39 2.15
N LYS A 153 -20.35 0.00 1.36
CA LYS A 153 -21.72 -0.16 1.85
C LYS A 153 -21.81 -1.15 3.01
N LEU A 154 -21.12 -2.29 2.94
CA LEU A 154 -21.12 -3.27 4.02
C LEU A 154 -20.59 -2.69 5.35
N ARG A 155 -19.54 -1.85 5.29
CA ARG A 155 -19.03 -1.12 6.46
C ARG A 155 -20.06 -0.17 7.04
N ALA A 156 -20.76 0.58 6.20
CA ALA A 156 -21.87 1.45 6.61
C ALA A 156 -23.03 0.66 7.25
N ASP A 157 -23.39 -0.49 6.68
CA ASP A 157 -24.49 -1.33 7.17
C ASP A 157 -24.17 -1.94 8.55
N ARG A 158 -22.89 -2.24 8.82
CA ARG A 158 -22.39 -2.73 10.11
C ARG A 158 -22.37 -1.68 11.21
N LEU A 159 -22.41 -0.40 10.86
CA LEU A 159 -22.33 0.70 11.81
C LEU A 159 -23.66 0.93 12.54
N ALA A 160 -23.63 0.92 13.87
CA ALA A 160 -24.77 1.27 14.73
C ALA A 160 -25.11 2.78 14.63
N PRO A 161 -26.35 3.19 14.92
CA PRO A 161 -26.68 4.62 15.07
C PRO A 161 -25.78 5.27 16.12
N GLY A 162 -25.22 6.44 15.83
CA GLY A 162 -24.23 7.08 16.70
C GLY A 162 -22.86 6.39 16.77
N GLY A 163 -22.63 5.32 16.02
CA GLY A 163 -21.34 4.64 15.96
C GLY A 163 -20.27 5.43 15.20
N LEU A 164 -19.02 4.98 15.31
CA LEU A 164 -17.87 5.46 14.55
C LEU A 164 -17.33 4.36 13.62
N LEU A 165 -17.09 4.69 12.35
CA LEU A 165 -16.33 3.87 11.41
C LEU A 165 -14.94 4.49 11.26
N VAL A 166 -13.90 3.73 11.57
CA VAL A 166 -12.50 4.11 11.32
C VAL A 166 -11.99 3.34 10.11
N MET A 167 -11.52 4.05 9.10
CA MET A 167 -10.90 3.48 7.92
C MET A 167 -9.49 4.01 7.75
N GLU A 168 -8.49 3.14 7.73
CA GLU A 168 -7.11 3.48 7.40
C GLU A 168 -6.70 2.83 6.06
N PHE A 169 -6.08 3.58 5.16
CA PHE A 169 -5.63 3.06 3.87
C PHE A 169 -4.44 3.86 3.33
N HIS A 170 -3.68 3.29 2.38
CA HIS A 170 -2.66 4.04 1.66
C HIS A 170 -3.27 5.21 0.92
N HIS A 171 -2.80 6.42 1.21
CA HIS A 171 -3.39 7.64 0.69
C HIS A 171 -2.83 7.92 -0.71
N LEU A 172 -3.71 8.25 -1.66
CA LEU A 172 -3.31 8.57 -3.03
C LEU A 172 -2.36 9.77 -3.13
N LEU A 173 -2.47 10.74 -2.21
CA LEU A 173 -1.65 11.96 -2.25
C LEU A 173 -0.15 11.66 -2.00
N PRO A 174 0.27 11.00 -0.91
CA PRO A 174 1.66 10.55 -0.73
C PRO A 174 2.17 9.67 -1.86
N LEU A 175 1.33 8.79 -2.42
CA LEU A 175 1.71 7.97 -3.57
C LEU A 175 2.12 8.85 -4.76
N PHE A 176 1.29 9.84 -5.08
CA PHE A 176 1.53 10.75 -6.19
C PHE A 176 2.73 11.68 -5.95
N VAL A 177 2.76 12.36 -4.80
CA VAL A 177 3.81 13.35 -4.47
C VAL A 177 5.16 12.68 -4.23
N GLY A 178 5.16 11.51 -3.58
CA GLY A 178 6.35 10.72 -3.29
C GLY A 178 6.78 9.80 -4.42
N ASN A 179 6.17 9.88 -5.61
CA ASN A 179 6.43 9.01 -6.76
C ASN A 179 6.49 7.51 -6.37
N GLN A 180 5.57 7.07 -5.49
CA GLN A 180 5.58 5.72 -4.90
C GLN A 180 4.94 4.71 -5.85
N PHE A 181 5.38 4.70 -7.11
CA PHE A 181 4.77 3.91 -8.18
C PHE A 181 4.86 2.40 -7.93
N ASP A 182 5.79 1.96 -7.08
CA ASP A 182 5.94 0.57 -6.66
C ASP A 182 4.80 0.09 -5.74
N THR A 183 4.03 1.02 -5.17
CA THR A 183 2.79 0.71 -4.44
C THR A 183 1.65 0.35 -5.38
N ILE A 184 1.76 0.68 -6.67
CA ILE A 184 0.82 0.23 -7.70
C ILE A 184 1.13 -1.22 -7.98
N ARG A 185 0.18 -2.11 -7.71
CA ARG A 185 0.33 -3.55 -7.88
C ARG A 185 -1.01 -4.25 -8.08
N HIS A 186 -0.98 -5.45 -8.65
CA HIS A 186 -2.15 -6.33 -8.65
C HIS A 186 -2.60 -6.64 -7.21
N GLY A 187 -3.89 -6.90 -7.01
CA GLY A 187 -4.49 -7.10 -5.69
C GLY A 187 -4.93 -5.82 -4.99
N HIS A 188 -4.31 -4.68 -5.30
CA HIS A 188 -4.69 -3.36 -4.78
C HIS A 188 -5.69 -2.69 -5.72
N TRP A 189 -6.96 -3.03 -5.59
CA TRP A 189 -8.01 -2.61 -6.52
C TRP A 189 -8.32 -1.13 -6.50
N ALA A 190 -8.08 -0.45 -5.38
CA ALA A 190 -8.42 0.97 -5.18
C ALA A 190 -7.25 1.76 -4.60
N TYR A 191 -7.06 2.98 -5.13
CA TYR A 191 -6.07 3.96 -4.68
C TYR A 191 -6.85 5.20 -4.22
N VAL A 192 -6.98 5.34 -2.91
CA VAL A 192 -8.07 6.13 -2.32
C VAL A 192 -7.57 7.52 -1.93
N SER A 193 -8.27 8.55 -2.40
CA SER A 193 -8.21 9.91 -1.88
C SER A 193 -9.34 10.17 -0.89
N LEU A 194 -9.18 11.14 -0.01
CA LEU A 194 -10.24 11.62 0.87
C LEU A 194 -11.45 12.08 0.05
N ARG A 195 -11.21 12.79 -1.06
CA ARG A 195 -12.30 13.19 -1.98
C ARG A 195 -13.09 12.00 -2.51
N ALA A 196 -12.42 10.93 -2.95
CA ALA A 196 -13.07 9.73 -3.46
C ALA A 196 -13.88 9.02 -2.37
N LEU A 197 -13.28 8.83 -1.19
CA LEU A 197 -13.96 8.23 -0.04
C LEU A 197 -15.17 9.05 0.38
N ARG A 198 -15.04 10.37 0.53
CA ARG A 198 -16.14 11.28 0.89
C ARG A 198 -17.31 11.17 -0.10
N ASN A 199 -17.02 11.18 -1.40
CA ASN A 199 -18.04 11.09 -2.44
C ASN A 199 -18.78 9.75 -2.39
N LEU A 200 -18.07 8.64 -2.19
CA LEU A 200 -18.66 7.29 -2.15
C LEU A 200 -19.38 7.02 -0.83
N ALA A 201 -18.81 7.43 0.30
CA ALA A 201 -19.40 7.28 1.62
C ALA A 201 -20.75 8.01 1.74
N ALA A 202 -20.87 9.20 1.13
CA ALA A 202 -22.12 9.96 1.10
C ALA A 202 -23.28 9.19 0.45
N VAL A 203 -23.01 8.37 -0.57
CA VAL A 203 -24.03 7.52 -1.23
C VAL A 203 -24.57 6.45 -0.27
N HIS A 204 -23.80 6.09 0.75
CA HIS A 204 -24.15 5.11 1.76
C HIS A 204 -24.59 5.74 3.09
N GLY A 205 -24.91 7.04 3.09
CA GLY A 205 -25.41 7.74 4.27
C GLY A 205 -24.35 8.04 5.33
N LEU A 206 -23.07 7.94 4.98
CA LEU A 206 -21.95 8.29 5.84
C LEU A 206 -21.39 9.67 5.50
N ALA A 207 -20.78 10.33 6.48
CA ALA A 207 -20.01 11.54 6.29
C ALA A 207 -18.71 11.45 7.10
N VAL A 208 -17.66 12.11 6.57
CA VAL A 208 -16.36 12.20 7.24
C VAL A 208 -16.46 13.19 8.40
N GLU A 209 -16.02 12.77 9.58
CA GLU A 209 -15.96 13.59 10.80
C GLU A 209 -14.58 14.23 10.99
N SER A 210 -13.52 13.44 10.84
CA SER A 210 -12.15 13.94 10.97
C SER A 210 -11.20 13.01 10.21
N VAL A 211 -9.98 13.48 9.99
CA VAL A 211 -8.92 12.72 9.32
C VAL A 211 -7.58 12.91 10.02
N GLN A 212 -6.78 11.85 10.02
CA GLN A 212 -5.41 11.87 10.48
C GLN A 212 -4.51 11.36 9.37
N GLN A 213 -3.53 12.17 8.98
CA GLN A 213 -2.41 11.70 8.15
C GLN A 213 -1.52 10.79 9.01
N VAL A 214 -1.25 9.59 8.53
CA VAL A 214 -0.50 8.56 9.24
C VAL A 214 0.77 8.26 8.46
N ASP A 215 1.91 8.34 9.13
CA ASP A 215 3.22 8.00 8.54
C ASP A 215 3.46 6.48 8.59
N MET A 216 2.59 5.74 7.90
CA MET A 216 2.65 4.29 7.75
C MET A 216 2.64 3.93 6.27
N PHE A 217 3.47 2.95 5.90
CA PHE A 217 3.58 2.39 4.55
C PHE A 217 3.91 3.40 3.44
N GLY A 218 4.54 4.52 3.80
CA GLY A 218 4.87 5.62 2.88
C GLY A 218 3.85 6.77 2.88
N GLY A 219 2.79 6.67 3.68
CA GLY A 219 1.77 7.70 3.81
C GLY A 219 0.37 7.11 3.68
N SER A 220 -0.31 7.03 4.81
CA SER A 220 -1.67 6.53 4.93
C SER A 220 -2.60 7.63 5.45
N LEU A 221 -3.90 7.43 5.26
CA LEU A 221 -4.92 8.31 5.79
C LEU A 221 -5.87 7.49 6.65
N MET A 222 -5.98 7.86 7.92
CA MET A 222 -7.00 7.36 8.82
C MET A 222 -8.18 8.33 8.80
N VAL A 223 -9.36 7.82 8.50
CA VAL A 223 -10.59 8.60 8.30
C VAL A 223 -11.65 8.12 9.27
N MET A 224 -12.17 9.05 10.06
CA MET A 224 -13.27 8.84 10.99
C MET A 224 -14.56 9.20 10.26
N LEU A 225 -15.48 8.24 10.13
CA LEU A 225 -16.79 8.42 9.50
C LEU A 225 -17.91 8.09 10.48
N ARG A 226 -19.01 8.83 10.36
CA ARG A 226 -20.27 8.54 11.05
C ARG A 226 -21.42 8.53 10.08
N HIS A 227 -22.60 8.09 10.54
CA HIS A 227 -23.85 8.40 9.84
C HIS A 227 -23.96 9.91 9.64
N ALA A 228 -24.39 10.34 8.46
CA ALA A 228 -24.38 11.76 8.06
C ALA A 228 -25.20 12.67 8.99
N ALA A 229 -26.20 12.12 9.70
CA ALA A 229 -26.98 12.85 10.68
C ALA A 229 -26.22 13.14 11.99
N ASP A 230 -25.19 12.36 12.30
CA ASP A 230 -24.42 12.43 13.54
C ASP A 230 -23.04 13.09 13.33
N ALA A 231 -22.50 13.03 12.11
CA ALA A 231 -21.16 13.51 11.78
C ALA A 231 -21.00 15.02 12.01
N LYS A 232 -19.86 15.40 12.60
CA LYS A 232 -19.45 16.81 12.79
C LYS A 232 -18.05 17.04 12.22
N PRO A 233 -17.94 17.29 10.90
CA PRO A 233 -16.65 17.51 10.25
C PRO A 233 -15.83 18.58 10.98
N ASP A 234 -14.56 18.29 11.26
CA ASP A 234 -13.60 19.26 11.78
C ASP A 234 -12.70 19.83 10.67
N ALA A 235 -11.78 20.71 11.05
CA ALA A 235 -10.89 21.40 10.12
C ALA A 235 -9.89 20.48 9.40
N SER A 236 -9.60 19.29 9.93
CA SER A 236 -8.65 18.35 9.31
C SER A 236 -9.12 17.90 7.94
N VAL A 237 -10.45 17.77 7.76
CA VAL A 237 -11.08 17.35 6.50
C VAL A 237 -10.79 18.36 5.39
N ASP A 238 -10.97 19.65 5.67
CA ASP A 238 -10.76 20.71 4.70
C ASP A 238 -9.27 20.85 4.34
N VAL A 239 -8.36 20.76 5.33
CA VAL A 239 -6.91 20.80 5.10
C VAL A 239 -6.47 19.71 4.11
N VAL A 240 -6.87 18.46 4.34
CA VAL A 240 -6.49 17.36 3.44
C VAL A 240 -7.11 17.52 2.05
N LEU A 241 -8.35 17.99 1.95
CA LEU A 241 -8.99 18.23 0.64
C LEU A 241 -8.31 19.36 -0.14
N GLU A 242 -7.84 20.39 0.54
CA GLU A 242 -7.06 21.48 -0.06
C GLU A 242 -5.70 20.98 -0.56
N ASP A 243 -5.02 20.12 0.21
CA ASP A 243 -3.76 19.49 -0.23
C ASP A 243 -3.97 18.59 -1.47
N GLU A 244 -5.06 17.80 -1.50
CA GLU A 244 -5.43 16.99 -2.66
C GLU A 244 -5.72 17.83 -3.91
N ASP A 245 -6.44 18.95 -3.73
CA ASP A 245 -6.75 19.88 -4.82
C ASP A 245 -5.49 20.59 -5.34
N ALA A 246 -4.59 20.99 -4.44
CA ALA A 246 -3.31 21.61 -4.79
C ALA A 246 -2.39 20.66 -5.57
N ALA A 247 -2.39 19.37 -5.23
CA ALA A 247 -1.63 18.35 -5.95
C ALA A 247 -2.28 17.93 -7.29
N GLY A 248 -3.57 18.21 -7.49
CA GLY A 248 -4.28 17.88 -8.72
C GLY A 248 -4.55 16.38 -8.89
N ILE A 249 -4.60 15.59 -7.82
CA ILE A 249 -4.75 14.12 -7.90
C ILE A 249 -6.14 13.64 -8.38
N ALA A 250 -7.08 14.57 -8.57
CA ALA A 250 -8.38 14.33 -9.20
C ALA A 250 -8.43 14.77 -10.68
N ASP A 251 -7.34 15.34 -11.22
CA ASP A 251 -7.18 15.72 -12.62
C ASP A 251 -6.44 14.63 -13.40
N GLU A 252 -6.94 14.31 -14.59
CA GLU A 252 -6.40 13.22 -15.41
C GLU A 252 -4.98 13.49 -15.92
N VAL A 253 -4.70 14.74 -16.29
CA VAL A 253 -3.41 15.11 -16.88
C VAL A 253 -2.35 15.14 -15.79
N GLN A 254 -2.67 15.71 -14.64
CA GLN A 254 -1.77 15.69 -13.48
C GLN A 254 -1.53 14.26 -13.00
N LEU A 255 -2.58 13.47 -12.76
CA LEU A 255 -2.39 12.10 -12.29
C LEU A 255 -1.62 11.24 -13.30
N GLY A 256 -1.80 11.48 -14.61
CA GLY A 256 -1.06 10.79 -15.65
C GLY A 256 0.43 11.13 -15.72
N SER A 257 0.88 12.25 -15.14
CA SER A 257 2.31 12.57 -15.07
C SER A 257 3.09 11.59 -14.18
N LEU A 258 2.39 10.85 -13.30
CA LEU A 258 2.98 9.77 -12.51
C LEU A 258 3.64 8.70 -13.39
N GLN A 259 3.11 8.43 -14.59
CA GLN A 259 3.70 7.44 -15.50
C GLN A 259 5.11 7.83 -15.95
N GLU A 260 5.31 9.11 -16.29
CA GLU A 260 6.60 9.65 -16.70
C GLU A 260 7.57 9.71 -15.51
N ALA A 261 7.08 10.15 -14.35
CA ALA A 261 7.86 10.19 -13.11
C ALA A 261 8.33 8.78 -12.67
N ALA A 262 7.46 7.78 -12.77
CA ALA A 262 7.79 6.38 -12.50
C ALA A 262 8.88 5.87 -13.46
N SER A 263 8.72 6.15 -14.75
CA SER A 263 9.71 5.76 -15.78
C SER A 263 11.07 6.43 -15.53
N HIS A 264 11.08 7.70 -15.12
CA HIS A 264 12.30 8.43 -14.79
C HIS A 264 13.02 7.83 -13.59
N ALA A 265 12.32 7.66 -12.46
CA ALA A 265 12.89 7.12 -11.24
C ALA A 265 13.39 5.67 -11.41
N ALA A 266 12.65 4.84 -12.15
CA ALA A 266 13.08 3.48 -12.49
C ALA A 266 14.38 3.48 -13.31
N GLY A 267 14.50 4.38 -14.29
CA GLY A 267 15.74 4.58 -15.06
C GLY A 267 16.90 5.06 -14.18
N ALA A 268 16.63 6.01 -13.29
CA ALA A 268 17.62 6.52 -12.34
C ALA A 268 18.14 5.41 -11.41
N LEU A 269 17.27 4.49 -10.95
CA LEU A 269 17.67 3.36 -10.11
C LEU A 269 18.57 2.40 -10.89
N HIS A 270 18.21 2.07 -12.12
CA HIS A 270 19.04 1.26 -13.01
C HIS A 270 20.45 1.86 -13.17
N ASP A 271 20.52 3.16 -13.44
CA ASP A 271 21.77 3.88 -13.65
C ASP A 271 22.61 3.94 -12.36
N ALA A 272 21.99 4.14 -11.20
CA ALA A 272 22.67 4.12 -9.91
C ALA A 272 23.34 2.76 -9.65
N LEU A 273 22.60 1.67 -9.78
CA LEU A 273 23.12 0.31 -9.59
C LEU A 273 24.24 -0.01 -10.59
N THR A 274 24.07 0.40 -11.85
CA THR A 274 25.09 0.21 -12.90
C THR A 274 26.38 0.98 -12.58
N ARG A 275 26.27 2.22 -12.08
CA ARG A 275 27.43 3.02 -11.64
C ARG A 275 28.17 2.34 -10.49
N HIS A 276 27.47 1.84 -9.48
CA HIS A 276 28.09 1.14 -8.35
C HIS A 276 28.82 -0.13 -8.81
N LYS A 277 28.19 -0.93 -9.66
CA LYS A 277 28.83 -2.11 -10.26
C LYS A 277 30.07 -1.74 -11.06
N ALA A 278 30.02 -0.71 -11.91
CA ALA A 278 31.16 -0.26 -12.70
C ALA A 278 32.31 0.26 -11.82
N ALA A 279 32.00 0.81 -10.64
CA ALA A 279 32.97 1.20 -9.63
C ALA A 279 33.51 0.03 -8.79
N GLY A 280 33.05 -1.20 -9.04
CA GLY A 280 33.43 -2.39 -8.27
C GLY A 280 32.83 -2.45 -6.86
N ARG A 281 31.83 -1.60 -6.57
CA ARG A 281 31.09 -1.62 -5.29
C ARG A 281 30.07 -2.75 -5.30
N THR A 282 30.00 -3.48 -4.21
CA THR A 282 29.02 -4.54 -3.97
C THR A 282 27.69 -3.96 -3.52
N VAL A 283 26.60 -4.35 -4.19
CA VAL A 283 25.23 -3.94 -3.84
C VAL A 283 24.42 -5.19 -3.51
N LEU A 284 23.75 -5.21 -2.37
CA LEU A 284 22.79 -6.26 -1.98
C LEU A 284 21.49 -5.62 -1.48
N GLY A 285 20.38 -6.35 -1.57
CA GLY A 285 19.07 -5.84 -1.18
C GLY A 285 18.73 -6.14 0.29
N TYR A 286 17.94 -5.27 0.88
CA TYR A 286 17.20 -5.54 2.11
C TYR A 286 15.70 -5.37 1.85
N GLY A 287 14.93 -6.40 2.22
CA GLY A 287 13.49 -6.50 2.02
C GLY A 287 13.12 -7.22 0.72
N ALA A 288 11.99 -7.93 0.75
CA ALA A 288 11.30 -8.41 -0.43
C ALA A 288 9.79 -8.09 -0.33
N PRO A 289 9.37 -6.83 -0.13
CA PRO A 289 7.96 -6.46 -0.02
C PRO A 289 7.23 -6.70 -1.34
N SER A 290 5.91 -6.76 -1.31
CA SER A 290 5.06 -6.86 -2.51
C SER A 290 5.14 -5.63 -3.44
N LYS A 291 5.78 -4.54 -2.99
CA LYS A 291 6.14 -3.40 -3.84
C LYS A 291 7.37 -3.67 -4.73
N ALA A 292 8.29 -4.53 -4.28
CA ALA A 292 9.57 -4.76 -4.94
C ALA A 292 9.48 -5.29 -6.38
N PRO A 293 8.54 -6.19 -6.75
CA PRO A 293 8.47 -6.71 -8.11
C PRO A 293 8.30 -5.63 -9.18
N VAL A 294 7.38 -4.68 -8.96
CA VAL A 294 7.10 -3.58 -9.89
C VAL A 294 8.30 -2.64 -9.97
N LEU A 295 8.88 -2.28 -8.81
CA LEU A 295 10.07 -1.44 -8.74
C LEU A 295 11.24 -2.04 -9.54
N LEU A 296 11.59 -3.29 -9.27
CA LEU A 296 12.75 -3.96 -9.88
C LEU A 296 12.52 -4.25 -11.36
N ASP A 297 11.30 -4.58 -11.76
CA ASP A 297 10.98 -4.88 -13.16
C ASP A 297 10.98 -3.63 -14.03
N LEU A 298 10.34 -2.54 -13.60
CA LEU A 298 10.39 -1.25 -14.30
C LEU A 298 11.82 -0.71 -14.39
N SER A 299 12.62 -0.92 -13.33
CA SER A 299 14.03 -0.52 -13.28
C SER A 299 14.97 -1.49 -14.03
N LYS A 300 14.43 -2.56 -14.64
CA LYS A 300 15.18 -3.58 -15.38
C LYS A 300 16.37 -4.14 -14.58
N VAL A 301 16.18 -4.31 -13.27
CA VAL A 301 17.18 -4.88 -12.38
C VAL A 301 17.25 -6.38 -12.63
N THR A 302 18.46 -6.93 -12.65
CA THR A 302 18.71 -8.37 -12.77
C THR A 302 19.67 -8.80 -11.67
N THR A 303 19.88 -10.11 -11.51
CA THR A 303 20.87 -10.67 -10.56
C THR A 303 22.30 -10.20 -10.79
N ASP A 304 22.61 -9.63 -11.96
CA ASP A 304 23.89 -9.02 -12.27
C ASP A 304 24.10 -7.65 -11.58
N LEU A 305 23.01 -6.92 -11.31
CA LEU A 305 23.00 -5.65 -10.57
C LEU A 305 22.65 -5.84 -9.09
N LEU A 306 21.79 -6.82 -8.79
CA LEU A 306 21.33 -7.14 -7.44
C LEU A 306 21.40 -8.66 -7.20
N PRO A 307 22.54 -9.20 -6.75
CA PRO A 307 22.77 -10.64 -6.66
C PRO A 307 21.78 -11.40 -5.77
N PHE A 308 21.35 -10.79 -4.67
CA PHE A 308 20.26 -11.27 -3.82
C PHE A 308 19.72 -10.13 -2.95
N THR A 309 18.53 -10.33 -2.39
CA THR A 309 17.97 -9.54 -1.29
C THR A 309 17.76 -10.42 -0.06
N VAL A 310 17.66 -9.83 1.11
CA VAL A 310 17.29 -10.53 2.35
C VAL A 310 15.91 -10.11 2.84
N ASP A 311 15.23 -10.93 3.61
CA ASP A 311 13.94 -10.57 4.23
C ASP A 311 13.83 -11.25 5.60
N LEU A 312 13.14 -10.62 6.56
CA LEU A 312 12.89 -11.20 7.89
C LEU A 312 11.98 -12.42 7.81
N ALA A 313 11.07 -12.47 6.84
CA ALA A 313 10.06 -13.50 6.72
C ALA A 313 10.67 -14.85 6.30
N PRO A 314 10.67 -15.88 7.18
CA PRO A 314 11.28 -17.18 6.87
C PRO A 314 10.59 -17.89 5.70
N GLY A 315 9.29 -17.63 5.51
CA GLY A 315 8.51 -18.18 4.39
C GLY A 315 8.99 -17.73 3.02
N LYS A 316 9.76 -16.62 2.94
CA LYS A 316 10.35 -16.11 1.70
C LYS A 316 11.75 -16.66 1.42
N HIS A 317 12.43 -17.26 2.40
CA HIS A 317 13.79 -17.76 2.21
C HIS A 317 13.80 -18.93 1.21
N GLY A 318 14.76 -18.92 0.28
CA GLY A 318 14.84 -19.92 -0.79
C GLY A 318 13.84 -19.68 -1.95
N ARG A 319 13.13 -18.56 -1.92
CA ARG A 319 12.30 -18.06 -3.04
C ARG A 319 13.04 -16.94 -3.78
N ARG A 320 12.41 -16.38 -4.81
CA ARG A 320 12.91 -15.22 -5.55
C ARG A 320 11.81 -14.18 -5.73
N VAL A 321 12.22 -12.93 -5.91
CA VAL A 321 11.31 -11.86 -6.33
C VAL A 321 10.75 -12.21 -7.71
N PRO A 322 9.42 -12.15 -7.92
CA PRO A 322 8.82 -12.46 -9.21
C PRO A 322 9.20 -11.44 -10.29
N GLY A 323 9.07 -11.85 -11.55
CA GLY A 323 9.37 -11.05 -12.73
C GLY A 323 10.69 -11.38 -13.40
N GLY A 324 11.20 -10.43 -14.18
CA GLY A 324 12.45 -10.63 -14.94
C GLY A 324 13.72 -10.58 -14.09
N CYS A 325 13.64 -10.01 -12.88
CA CYS A 325 14.81 -9.78 -12.04
C CYS A 325 15.41 -11.05 -11.46
N MET A 326 14.57 -12.05 -11.16
CA MET A 326 14.94 -13.36 -10.61
C MET A 326 15.78 -13.29 -9.32
N VAL A 327 15.71 -12.17 -8.58
CA VAL A 327 16.56 -11.90 -7.41
C VAL A 327 16.21 -12.86 -6.27
N PRO A 328 17.13 -13.73 -5.82
CA PRO A 328 16.89 -14.66 -4.71
C PRO A 328 16.65 -13.91 -3.39
N ILE A 329 15.82 -14.48 -2.53
CA ILE A 329 15.52 -14.00 -1.19
C ILE A 329 16.19 -14.91 -0.16
N ARG A 330 17.00 -14.33 0.73
CA ARG A 330 17.85 -15.05 1.69
C ARG A 330 17.65 -14.58 3.13
N PRO A 331 18.16 -15.32 4.14
CA PRO A 331 18.22 -14.84 5.52
C PRO A 331 19.13 -13.61 5.67
N ILE A 332 18.85 -12.76 6.66
CA ILE A 332 19.60 -11.50 6.92
C ILE A 332 21.07 -11.75 7.24
N GLU A 333 21.37 -12.90 7.81
CA GLU A 333 22.68 -13.39 8.18
C GLU A 333 23.62 -13.41 6.96
N ASP A 334 23.10 -13.68 5.76
CA ASP A 334 23.87 -13.63 4.52
C ASP A 334 24.29 -12.20 4.16
N LEU A 335 23.43 -11.19 4.42
CA LEU A 335 23.77 -9.78 4.22
C LEU A 335 24.87 -9.35 5.22
N LYS A 336 24.70 -9.69 6.50
CA LYS A 336 25.65 -9.39 7.57
C LYS A 336 27.01 -10.06 7.35
N ALA A 337 27.03 -11.27 6.81
CA ALA A 337 28.26 -11.98 6.46
C ALA A 337 28.94 -11.40 5.22
N ALA A 338 28.16 -10.98 4.22
CA ALA A 338 28.68 -10.41 2.98
C ALA A 338 29.26 -8.99 3.16
N ARG A 339 28.74 -8.20 4.10
CA ARG A 339 29.16 -6.81 4.38
C ARG A 339 29.28 -5.97 3.08
N PRO A 340 28.18 -5.81 2.31
CA PRO A 340 28.23 -5.07 1.06
C PRO A 340 28.58 -3.60 1.27
N ASP A 341 29.15 -2.97 0.24
CA ASP A 341 29.39 -1.52 0.23
C ASP A 341 28.08 -0.72 0.25
N ILE A 342 27.01 -1.31 -0.30
CA ILE A 342 25.70 -0.68 -0.45
C ILE A 342 24.58 -1.67 -0.14
N VAL A 343 23.62 -1.22 0.65
CA VAL A 343 22.35 -1.93 0.89
C VAL A 343 21.23 -1.17 0.17
N LEU A 344 20.63 -1.77 -0.86
CA LEU A 344 19.40 -1.26 -1.49
C LEU A 344 18.21 -1.60 -0.59
N VAL A 345 17.59 -0.59 0.01
CA VAL A 345 16.45 -0.75 0.93
C VAL A 345 15.16 -0.81 0.13
N LEU A 346 14.65 -2.02 -0.12
CA LEU A 346 13.42 -2.25 -0.88
C LEU A 346 12.17 -2.03 -0.02
N THR A 347 12.26 -2.23 1.30
CA THR A 347 11.21 -1.86 2.28
C THR A 347 11.45 -0.44 2.78
N TRP A 348 11.46 0.52 1.86
CA TRP A 348 11.90 1.90 2.11
C TRP A 348 10.99 2.67 3.06
N ASP A 349 9.72 2.28 3.21
CA ASP A 349 8.78 2.96 4.11
C ASP A 349 9.12 2.82 5.61
N ILE A 350 10.03 1.90 5.96
CA ILE A 350 10.59 1.75 7.31
C ILE A 350 12.13 1.76 7.28
N ALA A 351 12.73 2.52 6.34
CA ALA A 351 14.18 2.56 6.16
C ALA A 351 14.93 2.90 7.45
N ASP A 352 14.45 3.86 8.24
CA ASP A 352 15.07 4.26 9.50
C ASP A 352 15.09 3.11 10.53
N GLU A 353 14.00 2.33 10.63
CA GLU A 353 13.95 1.14 11.49
C GLU A 353 14.98 0.10 11.04
N ILE A 354 15.03 -0.18 9.73
CA ILE A 354 15.93 -1.16 9.13
C ILE A 354 17.39 -0.76 9.36
N ILE A 355 17.73 0.50 9.09
CA ILE A 355 19.09 1.03 9.26
C ILE A 355 19.49 0.96 10.74
N ALA A 356 18.61 1.39 11.65
CA ALA A 356 18.86 1.30 13.09
C ALA A 356 19.12 -0.15 13.54
N GLN A 357 18.34 -1.12 13.03
CA GLN A 357 18.52 -2.54 13.36
C GLN A 357 19.83 -3.12 12.78
N LEU A 358 20.23 -2.73 11.58
CA LEU A 358 21.47 -3.19 10.95
C LEU A 358 22.73 -2.61 11.64
N GLU A 359 22.64 -1.38 12.14
CA GLU A 359 23.74 -0.68 12.81
C GLU A 359 23.81 -0.92 14.34
N ALA A 360 22.76 -1.47 14.97
CA ALA A 360 22.66 -1.64 16.42
C ALA A 360 23.83 -2.40 17.08
N ASP A 361 24.41 -3.39 16.38
CA ASP A 361 25.52 -4.21 16.87
C ASP A 361 26.89 -3.76 16.33
N GLY A 362 27.07 -2.45 16.12
CA GLY A 362 28.32 -1.85 15.64
C GLY A 362 28.50 -1.88 14.12
N GLY A 363 27.51 -2.41 13.39
CA GLY A 363 27.37 -2.33 11.94
C GLY A 363 28.60 -2.72 11.12
N TRP A 364 28.63 -2.26 9.86
CA TRP A 364 29.83 -2.29 9.03
C TRP A 364 30.01 -1.04 8.17
N GLY A 365 29.18 -0.01 8.37
CA GLY A 365 29.30 1.27 7.66
C GLY A 365 28.92 1.18 6.19
N ALA A 366 27.86 0.42 5.86
CA ALA A 366 27.30 0.40 4.52
C ALA A 366 26.71 1.77 4.16
N THR A 367 26.66 2.07 2.86
CA THR A 367 25.76 3.09 2.34
C THR A 367 24.36 2.50 2.16
N TYR A 368 23.31 3.19 2.60
CA TYR A 368 21.93 2.74 2.40
C TYR A 368 21.31 3.48 1.22
N LEU A 369 20.93 2.76 0.17
CA LEU A 369 20.31 3.32 -1.03
C LEU A 369 18.80 3.13 -0.94
N VAL A 370 18.06 4.23 -0.89
CA VAL A 370 16.59 4.24 -0.94
C VAL A 370 16.14 4.53 -2.38
N PRO A 371 15.22 3.74 -2.98
CA PRO A 371 14.92 3.83 -4.40
C PRO A 371 13.99 4.97 -4.81
N LEU A 372 13.11 5.45 -3.92
CA LEU A 372 12.04 6.40 -4.20
C LEU A 372 12.08 7.57 -3.21
N PRO A 373 11.58 8.79 -3.56
CA PRO A 373 10.93 9.18 -4.83
C PRO A 373 11.86 9.15 -6.04
N GLU A 374 13.16 9.28 -5.78
CA GLU A 374 14.27 9.01 -6.67
C GLU A 374 15.40 8.35 -5.85
N PRO A 375 16.33 7.61 -6.48
CA PRO A 375 17.41 6.94 -5.77
C PRO A 375 18.30 7.92 -5.01
N HIS A 376 18.42 7.75 -3.70
CA HIS A 376 19.26 8.58 -2.84
C HIS A 376 19.92 7.76 -1.72
N GLU A 377 21.10 8.21 -1.30
CA GLU A 377 21.86 7.58 -0.22
C GLU A 377 21.46 8.21 1.13
N LEU A 378 21.27 7.37 2.16
CA LEU A 378 21.08 7.74 3.57
C LEU A 378 22.37 7.51 4.37
#